data_AF-A0A150WFT3-F1
#
_entry.id   AF-A0A150WFT3-F1
#
_cell.length_a   1.000
_cell.length_b   1.000
_cell.length_c   1.000
_cell.angle_alpha   90.00
_cell.angle_beta   90.00
_cell.angle_gamma   90.00
#
_symmetry.space_group_name_H-M   'P 1'
#
loop_
_entity.id
_entity.type
_entity.pdbx_description
1 polymer ?
#
loop_
_entity_poly.entity_id
_entity_poly.type
_entity_poly.pdbx_seq_one_letter_code
_entity_poly.pdbx_strand_id
1 'polypeptide(L)'
;MRDAKVIEFPKEQSTRKRMQNRVQEQKAVLMLSIASVLVMTVFLNQWLVQSPASSLTTDGNRNVASFEPATFAKDVKWEQHLAKEFSKSKVSGQLAEAPTLRDELIFGFLEGKYGMKLASGRISSLEFIDAQAGEQPLAIGDKADFLAKYADAFGLKYSTVSPKADAQDTYNLIDSDKRIVATAHFVLDDEGRVASINISE
;
A
#
# COMPACT_ATOMS: atom_id res chain seq x y z
N MET A 1 62.59 11.72 79.66
CA MET A 1 61.37 11.70 78.83
C MET A 1 61.75 11.08 77.49
N ARG A 2 61.18 9.91 77.15
CA ARG A 2 61.51 9.19 75.91
C ARG A 2 60.27 9.22 75.01
N ASP A 3 60.42 9.80 73.83
CA ASP A 3 59.42 9.82 72.77
C ASP A 3 59.01 8.40 72.36
N ALA A 4 57.74 8.07 72.59
CA ALA A 4 57.15 6.84 72.09
C ALA A 4 56.79 7.03 70.61
N LYS A 5 57.62 6.48 69.73
CA LYS A 5 57.35 6.37 68.30
C LYS A 5 56.18 5.40 68.10
N VAL A 6 54.98 5.95 67.92
CA VAL A 6 53.76 5.19 67.62
C VAL A 6 53.91 4.57 66.22
N ILE A 7 53.87 3.25 66.14
CA ILE A 7 53.89 2.51 64.88
C ILE A 7 52.46 2.51 64.34
N GLU A 8 52.20 3.25 63.27
CA GLU A 8 50.90 3.22 62.59
C GLU A 8 50.71 1.86 61.89
N PHE A 9 49.56 1.22 62.13
CA PHE A 9 49.21 -0.02 61.45
C PHE A 9 49.06 0.22 59.94
N PRO A 10 49.67 -0.61 59.07
CA PRO A 10 49.58 -0.43 57.62
C PRO A 10 48.14 -0.64 57.15
N LYS A 11 47.43 0.47 56.90
CA LYS A 11 46.01 0.49 56.49
C LYS A 11 45.74 -0.26 55.17
N GLU A 12 46.78 -0.55 54.40
CA GLU A 12 46.72 -1.31 53.14
C GLU A 12 46.43 -2.81 53.32
N GLN A 13 46.69 -3.38 54.50
CA GLN A 13 46.47 -4.80 54.76
C GLN A 13 45.14 -5.12 55.45
N SER A 14 44.24 -4.14 55.60
CA SER A 14 42.91 -4.40 56.16
C SER A 14 42.05 -5.20 55.16
N THR A 15 41.53 -6.34 55.62
CA THR A 15 40.66 -7.24 54.83
C THR A 15 39.44 -6.52 54.26
N ARG A 16 38.93 -5.50 54.97
CA ARG A 16 37.85 -4.61 54.52
C ARG A 16 38.23 -3.77 53.30
N LYS A 17 39.44 -3.22 53.23
CA LYS A 17 39.92 -2.46 52.06
C LYS A 17 40.14 -3.39 50.85
N ARG A 18 40.59 -4.62 51.08
CA ARG A 18 40.67 -5.66 50.03
C ARG A 18 39.29 -6.04 49.48
N MET A 19 38.26 -6.12 50.33
CA MET A 19 36.89 -6.38 49.87
C MET A 19 36.31 -5.20 49.07
N GLN A 20 36.53 -3.97 49.51
CA GLN A 20 36.08 -2.78 48.76
C GLN A 20 36.79 -2.65 47.41
N ASN A 21 38.10 -2.89 47.35
CA ASN A 21 38.86 -2.88 46.10
C ASN A 21 38.34 -3.94 45.13
N ARG A 22 38.05 -5.17 45.59
CA ARG A 22 37.46 -6.21 44.73
C ARG A 22 36.11 -5.79 44.13
N VAL A 23 35.27 -5.10 44.90
CA VAL A 23 33.97 -4.62 44.39
C VAL A 23 34.15 -3.49 43.38
N GLN A 24 35.11 -2.58 43.62
CA GLN A 24 35.42 -1.50 42.66
C GLN A 24 36.07 -2.04 41.38
N GLU A 25 36.99 -2.99 41.50
CA GLU A 25 37.60 -3.71 40.38
C GLU A 25 36.54 -4.46 39.55
N GLN A 26 35.59 -5.14 40.19
CA GLN A 26 34.49 -5.81 39.48
C GLN A 26 33.61 -4.82 38.71
N LYS A 27 33.28 -3.66 39.30
CA LYS A 27 32.52 -2.60 38.62
C LYS A 27 33.29 -2.00 37.45
N ALA A 28 34.58 -1.76 37.62
CA ALA A 28 35.44 -1.24 36.56
C ALA A 28 35.54 -2.23 35.38
N VAL A 29 35.73 -3.53 35.67
CA VAL A 29 35.76 -4.58 34.66
C VAL A 29 34.43 -4.70 33.91
N LEU A 30 33.29 -4.59 34.61
CA LEU A 30 31.98 -4.60 33.97
C LEU A 30 31.73 -3.37 33.07
N MET A 31 32.12 -2.19 33.52
CA MET A 31 31.98 -0.98 32.69
C MET A 31 32.88 -1.04 31.45
N LEU A 32 34.09 -1.58 31.61
CA LEU A 32 35.05 -1.73 30.51
C LEU A 32 34.61 -2.82 29.52
N SER A 33 33.96 -3.89 29.99
CA SER A 33 33.40 -4.91 29.10
C SER A 33 32.21 -4.38 28.28
N ILE A 34 31.32 -3.59 28.89
CA ILE A 34 30.20 -2.94 28.17
C ILE A 34 30.73 -1.97 27.11
N ALA A 35 31.73 -1.14 27.46
CA ALA A 35 32.35 -0.22 26.52
C ALA A 35 33.05 -0.96 25.36
N SER A 36 33.73 -2.07 25.65
CA SER A 36 34.37 -2.93 24.64
C SER A 36 33.36 -3.50 23.65
N VAL A 37 32.22 -4.00 24.13
CA VAL A 37 31.16 -4.54 23.27
C VAL A 37 30.58 -3.46 22.36
N LEU A 38 30.36 -2.24 22.85
CA LEU A 38 29.84 -1.12 22.05
C LEU A 38 30.84 -0.67 20.96
N VAL A 39 32.13 -0.59 21.30
CA VAL A 39 33.16 -0.25 20.31
C VAL A 39 33.28 -1.36 19.26
N MET A 40 33.21 -2.62 19.67
CA MET A 40 33.30 -3.76 18.76
C MET A 40 32.08 -3.87 17.84
N THR A 41 30.86 -3.56 18.30
CA THR A 41 29.67 -3.54 17.44
C THR A 41 29.71 -2.40 16.42
N VAL A 42 30.13 -1.21 16.81
CA VAL A 42 30.30 -0.08 15.88
C VAL A 42 31.39 -0.39 14.85
N PHE A 43 32.52 -0.96 15.28
CA PHE A 43 33.60 -1.33 14.38
C PHE A 43 33.21 -2.46 13.42
N LEU A 44 32.53 -3.52 13.90
CA LEU A 44 32.01 -4.59 13.06
C LEU A 44 31.01 -4.07 12.03
N ASN A 45 30.10 -3.18 12.44
CA ASN A 45 29.14 -2.57 11.51
C ASN A 45 29.86 -1.75 10.43
N GLN A 46 30.83 -0.93 10.83
CA GLN A 46 31.60 -0.13 9.89
C GLN A 46 32.46 -0.99 8.94
N TRP A 47 33.07 -2.06 9.45
CA TRP A 47 33.89 -2.99 8.66
C TRP A 47 33.05 -3.81 7.68
N LEU A 48 31.86 -4.27 8.10
CA LEU A 48 30.92 -5.00 7.25
C LEU A 48 30.38 -4.11 6.12
N VAL A 49 30.12 -2.83 6.39
CA VAL A 49 29.63 -1.86 5.41
C VAL A 49 30.72 -1.41 4.43
N GLN A 50 31.99 -1.37 4.86
CA GLN A 50 33.10 -0.84 4.05
C GLN A 50 33.89 -1.88 3.25
N SER A 51 33.65 -3.18 3.42
CA SER A 51 34.38 -4.23 2.67
C SER A 51 33.89 -4.31 1.21
N PRO A 52 34.68 -3.91 0.20
CA PRO A 52 34.24 -3.82 -1.19
C PRO A 52 34.99 -4.84 -2.05
N ALA A 53 34.41 -6.03 -2.25
CA ALA A 53 34.70 -6.92 -3.39
C ALA A 53 33.77 -8.15 -3.31
N SER A 54 32.63 -8.13 -4.01
CA SER A 54 32.47 -8.82 -5.30
C SER A 54 32.34 -10.34 -5.19
N SER A 55 31.14 -10.88 -5.42
CA SER A 55 30.85 -11.82 -6.52
C SER A 55 29.78 -12.90 -6.17
N LEU A 56 28.77 -12.97 -7.06
CA LEU A 56 27.87 -14.09 -7.38
C LEU A 56 26.85 -14.52 -6.31
N THR A 57 25.60 -14.03 -6.38
CA THR A 57 24.46 -14.61 -7.14
C THR A 57 23.97 -15.97 -6.65
N THR A 58 22.70 -15.95 -6.27
CA THR A 58 21.72 -17.05 -6.35
C THR A 58 21.56 -17.91 -5.09
N ASP A 59 20.30 -17.93 -4.64
CA ASP A 59 19.69 -18.67 -3.53
C ASP A 59 20.07 -18.23 -2.10
N GLY A 60 19.19 -17.70 -1.28
CA GLY A 60 17.77 -17.43 -1.44
C GLY A 60 17.21 -16.93 -0.13
N ASN A 61 16.16 -16.14 -0.26
CA ASN A 61 15.14 -15.85 0.74
C ASN A 61 15.43 -14.72 1.76
N ARG A 62 15.04 -13.51 1.32
CA ARG A 62 14.28 -12.50 2.10
C ARG A 62 15.02 -11.83 3.28
N ASN A 63 15.13 -10.52 3.43
CA ASN A 63 14.42 -9.36 2.85
C ASN A 63 15.14 -8.12 3.42
N VAL A 64 15.87 -7.33 2.61
CA VAL A 64 15.76 -5.84 2.57
C VAL A 64 16.38 -5.38 1.25
N ALA A 65 15.58 -4.73 0.41
CA ALA A 65 15.94 -4.31 -0.93
C ALA A 65 16.92 -3.12 -0.93
N SER A 66 18.09 -3.37 -1.53
CA SER A 66 18.89 -2.48 -2.39
C SER A 66 18.80 -0.96 -2.18
N PHE A 67 19.87 -0.40 -1.63
CA PHE A 67 20.35 0.93 -1.99
C PHE A 67 21.67 0.76 -2.75
N GLU A 68 21.64 0.94 -4.07
CA GLU A 68 22.85 1.04 -4.91
C GLU A 68 23.37 2.48 -4.92
N PRO A 69 24.67 2.77 -4.64
CA PRO A 69 25.16 4.14 -4.42
C PRO A 69 25.28 5.05 -5.65
N ALA A 70 24.96 4.58 -6.86
CA ALA A 70 25.30 5.31 -8.10
C ALA A 70 24.12 6.06 -8.77
N THR A 71 22.87 5.85 -8.36
CA THR A 71 21.67 6.52 -8.96
C THR A 71 21.10 7.66 -8.12
N PHE A 72 21.57 7.83 -6.88
CA PHE A 72 21.04 8.81 -5.91
C PHE A 72 21.00 10.25 -6.42
N ALA A 73 21.90 10.70 -7.30
CA ALA A 73 21.86 12.08 -7.78
C ALA A 73 20.71 12.38 -8.75
N LYS A 74 20.18 11.35 -9.44
CA LYS A 74 19.03 11.48 -10.35
C LYS A 74 17.72 11.29 -9.59
N ASP A 75 17.70 10.34 -8.65
CA ASP A 75 16.53 10.05 -7.81
C ASP A 75 16.28 11.15 -6.77
N VAL A 76 17.31 11.72 -6.15
CA VAL A 76 17.14 12.83 -5.18
C VAL A 76 16.52 14.06 -5.85
N LYS A 77 16.85 14.35 -7.12
CA LYS A 77 16.21 15.47 -7.85
C LYS A 77 14.76 15.16 -8.19
N TRP A 78 14.42 13.92 -8.51
CA TRP A 78 13.05 13.48 -8.75
C TRP A 78 12.22 13.50 -7.46
N GLU A 79 12.75 12.97 -6.36
CA GLU A 79 12.12 13.02 -5.04
C GLU A 79 11.93 14.46 -4.55
N GLN A 80 12.93 15.31 -4.77
CA GLN A 80 12.86 16.72 -4.41
C GLN A 80 11.88 17.49 -5.31
N HIS A 81 11.73 17.08 -6.58
CA HIS A 81 10.71 17.63 -7.48
C HIS A 81 9.31 17.22 -7.04
N LEU A 82 9.11 15.93 -6.74
CA LEU A 82 7.85 15.41 -6.19
C LEU A 82 7.50 16.09 -4.88
N ALA A 83 8.42 16.17 -3.92
CA ALA A 83 8.19 16.85 -2.65
C ALA A 83 7.86 18.34 -2.84
N LYS A 84 8.46 19.00 -3.85
CA LYS A 84 8.18 20.40 -4.20
C LYS A 84 6.83 20.57 -4.92
N GLU A 85 6.40 19.60 -5.71
CA GLU A 85 5.04 19.57 -6.28
C GLU A 85 3.99 19.31 -5.20
N PHE A 86 4.21 18.31 -4.34
CA PHE A 86 3.32 17.97 -3.22
C PHE A 86 3.20 19.08 -2.18
N SER A 87 4.25 19.87 -1.96
CA SER A 87 4.19 21.02 -1.04
C SER A 87 3.57 22.28 -1.65
N LYS A 88 3.58 22.42 -2.98
CA LYS A 88 2.91 23.53 -3.69
C LYS A 88 1.42 23.26 -3.88
N SER A 89 1.06 22.01 -4.15
CA SER A 89 -0.33 21.60 -4.02
C SER A 89 -0.67 21.62 -2.53
N LYS A 90 -1.65 22.43 -2.11
CA LYS A 90 -2.31 22.17 -0.82
C LYS A 90 -3.07 20.83 -0.95
N VAL A 91 -2.35 19.71 -1.01
CA VAL A 91 -2.91 18.39 -0.70
C VAL A 91 -2.93 18.35 0.81
N SER A 92 -3.85 19.14 1.37
CA SER A 92 -4.52 18.79 2.62
C SER A 92 -4.81 17.31 2.52
N GLY A 93 -4.23 16.49 3.40
CA GLY A 93 -4.28 15.04 3.31
C GLY A 93 -5.62 14.57 2.77
N GLN A 94 -5.60 14.01 1.57
CA GLN A 94 -6.75 13.30 1.03
C GLN A 94 -6.89 12.04 1.89
N LEU A 95 -7.49 12.26 3.05
CA LEU A 95 -8.38 11.30 3.69
C LEU A 95 -9.14 10.62 2.55
N ALA A 96 -8.93 9.31 2.39
CA ALA A 96 -9.46 8.45 1.34
C ALA A 96 -10.55 9.14 0.50
N GLU A 97 -10.20 9.55 -0.72
CA GLU A 97 -11.17 10.10 -1.65
C GLU A 97 -12.35 9.14 -1.73
N ALA A 98 -13.56 9.65 -1.51
CA ALA A 98 -14.75 8.80 -1.52
C ALA A 98 -14.81 8.06 -2.87
N PRO A 99 -15.09 6.75 -2.88
CA PRO A 99 -15.09 5.97 -4.11
C PRO A 99 -16.03 6.62 -5.11
N THR A 100 -15.57 6.75 -6.36
CA THR A 100 -16.41 7.31 -7.41
C THR A 100 -17.58 6.35 -7.69
N LEU A 101 -18.69 6.84 -8.26
CA LEU A 101 -19.79 5.96 -8.66
C LEU A 101 -19.36 4.86 -9.64
N ARG A 102 -18.27 5.10 -10.40
CA ARG A 102 -17.63 4.09 -11.25
C ARG A 102 -16.94 3.00 -10.42
N ASP A 103 -16.23 3.38 -9.38
CA ASP A 103 -15.58 2.42 -8.47
C ASP A 103 -16.61 1.63 -7.66
N GLU A 104 -17.69 2.28 -7.21
CA GLU A 104 -18.83 1.60 -6.55
C GLU A 104 -19.50 0.60 -7.50
N LEU A 105 -19.70 0.96 -8.77
CA LEU A 105 -20.26 0.05 -9.77
C LEU A 105 -19.37 -1.18 -9.95
N ILE A 106 -18.07 -0.99 -10.17
CA ILE A 106 -17.14 -2.06 -10.54
C ILE A 106 -16.81 -2.94 -9.34
N PHE A 107 -16.38 -2.34 -8.22
CA PHE A 107 -15.87 -3.08 -7.06
C PHE A 107 -16.92 -3.32 -5.99
N GLY A 108 -17.99 -2.51 -5.96
CA GLY A 108 -19.11 -2.68 -5.04
C GLY A 108 -20.17 -3.61 -5.59
N PHE A 109 -20.93 -3.15 -6.58
CA PHE A 109 -22.11 -3.90 -7.09
C PHE A 109 -21.74 -5.09 -7.97
N LEU A 110 -20.76 -4.92 -8.86
CA LEU A 110 -20.28 -5.98 -9.74
C LEU A 110 -19.19 -6.84 -9.09
N GLU A 111 -18.81 -6.53 -7.85
CA GLU A 111 -17.84 -7.27 -7.02
C GLU A 111 -16.48 -7.53 -7.71
N GLY A 112 -16.12 -6.75 -8.73
CA GLY A 112 -14.91 -6.95 -9.54
C GLY A 112 -14.99 -8.11 -10.53
N LYS A 113 -16.15 -8.77 -10.68
CA LYS A 113 -16.36 -9.95 -11.56
C LYS A 113 -16.54 -9.59 -13.03
N TYR A 114 -16.67 -8.30 -13.34
CA TYR A 114 -16.95 -7.80 -14.67
C TYR A 114 -15.80 -6.96 -15.21
N GLY A 115 -15.38 -7.30 -16.42
CA GLY A 115 -14.46 -6.51 -17.24
C GLY A 115 -15.17 -5.33 -17.87
N MET A 116 -14.55 -4.17 -17.75
CA MET A 116 -15.05 -2.94 -18.36
C MET A 116 -14.26 -2.62 -19.63
N LYS A 117 -14.95 -2.45 -20.76
CA LYS A 117 -14.38 -1.83 -21.96
C LYS A 117 -14.76 -0.36 -21.96
N LEU A 118 -13.76 0.50 -22.09
CA LEU A 118 -13.97 1.93 -22.25
C LEU A 118 -13.83 2.32 -23.72
N ALA A 119 -14.77 3.13 -24.19
CA ALA A 119 -14.66 3.85 -25.45
C ALA A 119 -14.80 5.34 -25.18
N SER A 120 -13.83 6.15 -25.62
CA SER A 120 -13.88 7.62 -25.51
C SER A 120 -14.14 8.15 -24.08
N GLY A 121 -13.59 7.49 -23.05
CA GLY A 121 -13.74 7.89 -21.64
C GLY A 121 -15.08 7.52 -20.99
N ARG A 122 -15.90 6.73 -21.69
CA ARG A 122 -17.19 6.19 -21.24
C ARG A 122 -17.15 4.67 -21.23
N ILE A 123 -18.05 4.07 -20.46
CA ILE A 123 -18.21 2.61 -20.39
C ILE A 123 -19.02 2.17 -21.60
N SER A 124 -18.42 1.41 -22.51
CA SER A 124 -19.10 0.88 -23.72
C SER A 124 -19.66 -0.51 -23.50
N SER A 125 -18.96 -1.36 -22.74
CA SER A 125 -19.46 -2.67 -22.36
C SER A 125 -18.93 -3.15 -21.02
N LEU A 126 -19.77 -3.92 -20.31
CA LEU A 126 -19.41 -4.69 -19.14
C LEU A 126 -19.57 -6.17 -19.48
N GLU A 127 -18.55 -6.98 -19.29
CA GLU A 127 -18.53 -8.39 -19.67
C GLU A 127 -18.07 -9.21 -18.48
N PHE A 128 -18.79 -10.27 -18.12
CA PHE A 128 -18.38 -11.15 -17.04
C PHE A 128 -17.03 -11.80 -17.38
N ILE A 129 -16.04 -11.63 -16.50
CA ILE A 129 -14.75 -12.30 -16.62
C ILE A 129 -14.80 -13.49 -15.67
N ASP A 130 -14.73 -14.69 -16.22
CA ASP A 130 -14.48 -15.91 -15.45
C ASP A 130 -13.02 -15.90 -14.96
N ALA A 131 -12.75 -15.08 -13.94
CA ALA A 131 -11.42 -14.85 -13.39
C ALA A 131 -11.03 -15.93 -12.36
N GLN A 132 -12.02 -16.58 -11.75
CA GLN A 132 -11.83 -17.68 -10.80
C GLN A 132 -12.81 -18.81 -11.09
N ALA A 133 -12.27 -20.03 -11.19
CA ALA A 133 -13.06 -21.24 -11.47
C ALA A 133 -14.21 -21.40 -10.47
N GLY A 134 -15.44 -21.16 -10.93
CA GLY A 134 -16.66 -21.31 -10.15
C GLY A 134 -17.39 -20.01 -9.79
N GLU A 135 -16.89 -18.84 -10.22
CA GLU A 135 -17.67 -17.60 -10.12
C GLU A 135 -18.80 -17.60 -11.15
N GLN A 136 -19.95 -17.06 -10.74
CA GLN A 136 -21.16 -16.97 -11.56
C GLN A 136 -21.52 -15.51 -11.84
N PRO A 137 -22.12 -15.19 -12.99
CA PRO A 137 -22.58 -13.84 -13.28
C PRO A 137 -23.66 -13.40 -12.27
N LEU A 138 -23.79 -12.09 -12.04
CA LEU A 138 -24.78 -11.55 -11.11
C LEU A 138 -26.17 -11.52 -11.74
N ALA A 139 -27.20 -11.84 -10.96
CA ALA A 139 -28.59 -11.61 -11.34
C ALA A 139 -29.00 -10.17 -10.97
N ILE A 140 -29.25 -9.34 -11.98
CA ILE A 140 -29.77 -7.97 -11.78
C ILE A 140 -31.30 -8.05 -11.84
N GLY A 141 -31.95 -7.92 -10.67
CA GLY A 141 -33.40 -7.98 -10.55
C GLY A 141 -34.12 -6.85 -11.29
N ASP A 142 -33.77 -5.59 -10.99
CA ASP A 142 -34.28 -4.41 -11.68
C ASP A 142 -33.20 -3.75 -12.53
N LYS A 143 -33.24 -4.03 -13.83
CA LYS A 143 -32.29 -3.52 -14.82
C LYS A 143 -32.49 -2.04 -15.10
N ALA A 144 -33.72 -1.53 -14.97
CA ALA A 144 -34.02 -0.13 -15.21
C ALA A 144 -33.48 0.74 -14.06
N ASP A 145 -33.70 0.31 -12.82
CA ASP A 145 -33.16 0.98 -11.63
C ASP A 145 -31.63 0.90 -11.58
N PHE A 146 -31.05 -0.23 -12.00
CA PHE A 146 -29.59 -0.35 -12.12
C PHE A 146 -29.01 0.70 -13.08
N LEU A 147 -29.58 0.86 -14.28
CA LEU A 147 -29.15 1.87 -15.24
C LEU A 147 -29.35 3.27 -14.65
N ALA A 148 -30.50 3.55 -14.06
CA ALA A 148 -30.77 4.85 -13.45
C ALA A 148 -29.79 5.21 -12.32
N LYS A 149 -29.44 4.25 -11.44
CA LYS A 149 -28.50 4.47 -10.33
C LYS A 149 -27.09 4.80 -10.82
N TYR A 150 -26.63 4.14 -11.88
CA TYR A 150 -25.26 4.25 -12.38
C TYR A 150 -25.12 5.10 -13.66
N ALA A 151 -26.12 5.93 -13.99
CA ALA A 151 -26.11 6.77 -15.18
C ALA A 151 -24.83 7.61 -15.32
N ASP A 152 -24.43 8.25 -14.23
CA ASP A 152 -23.20 9.05 -14.16
C ASP A 152 -21.93 8.19 -14.34
N ALA A 153 -21.95 6.94 -13.90
CA ALA A 153 -20.82 6.03 -14.05
C ALA A 153 -20.58 5.68 -15.53
N PHE A 154 -21.65 5.47 -16.30
CA PHE A 154 -21.56 5.23 -17.76
C PHE A 154 -21.05 6.45 -18.53
N GLY A 155 -21.07 7.65 -17.93
CA GLY A 155 -20.62 8.89 -18.56
C GLY A 155 -21.58 9.41 -19.64
N LEU A 156 -22.83 8.96 -19.59
CA LEU A 156 -23.94 9.41 -20.43
C LEU A 156 -24.91 10.23 -19.58
N LYS A 157 -25.38 11.36 -20.12
CA LYS A 157 -26.43 12.15 -19.47
C LYS A 157 -27.79 11.60 -19.92
N TYR A 158 -28.42 10.82 -19.07
CA TYR A 158 -29.79 10.37 -19.27
C TYR A 158 -30.55 10.44 -17.95
N SER A 159 -31.84 10.73 -18.03
CA SER A 159 -32.73 10.88 -16.87
C SER A 159 -33.80 9.81 -16.81
N THR A 160 -34.08 9.14 -17.93
CA THR A 160 -35.17 8.18 -18.02
C THR A 160 -34.70 6.93 -18.75
N VAL A 161 -35.04 5.78 -18.20
CA VAL A 161 -34.77 4.47 -18.79
C VAL A 161 -36.11 3.85 -19.16
N SER A 162 -36.29 3.44 -20.41
CA SER A 162 -37.51 2.77 -20.85
C SER A 162 -37.21 1.46 -21.57
N PRO A 163 -37.96 0.39 -21.32
CA PRO A 163 -37.78 -0.85 -22.05
C PRO A 163 -38.13 -0.64 -23.53
N LYS A 164 -37.34 -1.23 -24.41
CA LYS A 164 -37.60 -1.21 -25.86
C LYS A 164 -38.61 -2.32 -26.17
N ALA A 165 -39.76 -1.94 -26.73
CA ALA A 165 -40.88 -2.85 -26.96
C ALA A 165 -40.52 -4.06 -27.87
N ASP A 166 -39.60 -3.87 -28.83
CA ASP A 166 -39.28 -4.85 -29.85
C ASP A 166 -38.07 -5.75 -29.50
N ALA A 167 -37.42 -5.52 -28.36
CA ALA A 167 -36.22 -6.26 -27.99
C ALA A 167 -36.22 -6.56 -26.48
N GLN A 168 -36.28 -7.86 -26.16
CA GLN A 168 -36.19 -8.32 -24.79
C GLN A 168 -34.85 -7.90 -24.18
N ASP A 169 -34.86 -7.49 -22.91
CA ASP A 169 -33.67 -7.08 -22.17
C ASP A 169 -32.88 -5.90 -22.79
N THR A 170 -33.56 -5.10 -23.60
CA THR A 170 -33.02 -3.88 -24.20
C THR A 170 -33.73 -2.65 -23.66
N TYR A 171 -32.97 -1.64 -23.29
CA TYR A 171 -33.46 -0.40 -22.68
C TYR A 171 -32.95 0.82 -23.42
N ASN A 172 -33.85 1.76 -23.70
CA ASN A 172 -33.51 3.06 -24.25
C ASN A 172 -33.14 4.01 -23.10
N LEU A 173 -32.00 4.68 -23.24
CA LEU A 173 -31.53 5.71 -22.34
C LEU A 173 -31.94 7.07 -22.91
N ILE A 174 -32.81 7.77 -22.19
CA ILE A 174 -33.48 9.00 -22.65
C ILE A 174 -33.00 10.19 -21.83
N ASP A 175 -32.59 11.26 -22.52
CA ASP A 175 -32.19 12.53 -21.91
C ASP A 175 -33.38 13.38 -21.45
N SER A 176 -33.11 14.45 -20.71
CA SER A 176 -34.12 15.43 -20.27
C SER A 176 -34.92 16.03 -21.43
N ASP A 177 -34.31 16.10 -22.61
CA ASP A 177 -34.92 16.60 -23.86
C ASP A 177 -35.79 15.55 -24.58
N LYS A 178 -36.04 14.39 -23.95
CA LYS A 178 -36.79 13.25 -24.50
C LYS A 178 -36.17 12.63 -25.76
N ARG A 179 -34.86 12.76 -25.91
CA ARG A 179 -34.08 12.15 -27.00
C ARG A 179 -33.43 10.87 -26.50
N ILE A 180 -33.41 9.84 -27.35
CA ILE A 180 -32.66 8.61 -27.08
C ILE A 180 -31.19 8.92 -27.29
N VAL A 181 -30.39 8.76 -26.24
CA VAL A 181 -28.94 9.03 -26.25
C VAL A 181 -28.17 7.75 -26.52
N ALA A 182 -28.67 6.62 -26.02
CA ALA A 182 -28.06 5.31 -26.21
C ALA A 182 -29.07 4.21 -25.92
N THR A 183 -28.72 3.00 -26.32
CA THR A 183 -29.46 1.77 -26.05
C THR A 183 -28.56 0.83 -25.25
N ALA A 184 -29.04 0.37 -24.10
CA ALA A 184 -28.38 -0.63 -23.27
C ALA A 184 -28.99 -2.00 -23.54
N HIS A 185 -28.16 -2.99 -23.86
CA HIS A 185 -28.56 -4.37 -24.13
C HIS A 185 -27.96 -5.30 -23.08
N PHE A 186 -28.80 -6.01 -22.34
CA PHE A 186 -28.37 -7.03 -21.39
C PHE A 186 -28.39 -8.41 -22.06
N VAL A 187 -27.25 -9.08 -22.08
CA VAL A 187 -27.15 -10.49 -22.47
C VAL A 187 -27.28 -11.32 -21.20
N LEU A 188 -28.29 -12.18 -21.16
CA LEU A 188 -28.52 -13.09 -20.05
C LEU A 188 -27.98 -14.49 -20.35
N ASP A 189 -27.61 -15.18 -19.28
CA ASP A 189 -27.34 -16.62 -19.21
C ASP A 189 -28.66 -17.41 -19.07
N ASP A 190 -28.62 -18.73 -19.25
CA ASP A 190 -29.72 -19.69 -19.12
C ASP A 190 -30.39 -19.65 -17.73
N GLU A 191 -29.67 -19.19 -16.71
CA GLU A 191 -30.18 -18.98 -15.35
C GLU A 191 -30.71 -17.55 -15.10
N GLY A 192 -30.79 -16.70 -16.14
CA GLY A 192 -31.27 -15.31 -16.04
C GLY A 192 -30.26 -14.33 -15.43
N ARG A 193 -28.98 -14.73 -15.35
CA ARG A 193 -27.87 -13.90 -14.83
C ARG A 193 -27.30 -13.03 -15.95
N VAL A 194 -26.78 -11.85 -15.64
CA VAL A 194 -26.27 -10.91 -16.66
C VAL A 194 -24.85 -11.29 -17.06
N ALA A 195 -24.69 -11.86 -18.26
CA ALA A 195 -23.38 -12.22 -18.81
C ALA A 195 -22.65 -11.00 -19.40
N SER A 196 -23.37 -10.10 -20.08
CA SER A 196 -22.79 -8.83 -20.53
C SER A 196 -23.83 -7.72 -20.65
N ILE A 197 -23.35 -6.48 -20.59
CA ILE A 197 -24.12 -5.26 -20.80
C ILE A 197 -23.40 -4.47 -21.88
N ASN A 198 -24.07 -4.25 -23.01
CA ASN A 198 -23.53 -3.48 -24.12
C ASN A 198 -24.29 -2.17 -24.27
N ILE A 199 -23.58 -1.07 -24.40
CA ILE A 199 -24.15 0.26 -24.59
C ILE A 199 -23.77 0.74 -25.98
N SER A 200 -24.77 0.88 -26.84
CA SER A 200 -24.64 1.37 -28.22
C SER A 200 -25.35 2.71 -28.37
N GLU A 201 -24.70 3.67 -29.00
CA GLU A 201 -25.29 4.97 -29.39
C GLU A 201 -26.15 4.84 -30.65
#